data_AF-A0A068Y049-F1
#
_entry.id   AF-A0A068Y049-F1
#
_cell.length_a   1.000
_cell.length_b   1.000
_cell.length_c   1.000
_cell.angle_alpha   90.00
_cell.angle_beta   90.00
_cell.angle_gamma   90.00
#
_symmetry.space_group_name_H-M   'P 1'
#
loop_
_entity.id
_entity.type
_entity.pdbx_description
1 polymer ?
#
loop_
_entity_poly.entity_id
_entity_poly.type
_entity_poly.pdbx_seq_one_letter_code
_entity_poly.pdbx_strand_id
1 'polypeptide(L)'
;MADRLTELQDAINLQAENLGNAVGVIQQLAQPSLFRELNHNGRREKEWASNPEFQALLQSQSQEDNAHKFAVTIATTAKQIELLINSLPAEEASLELQDEVTRQLLSDYRKESAKLVHLITKSFQTRLSKVRQLLSKIAEVQLLTRTLENEVYNDFYNATTGDVDSNDY
;
A
#
# COMPACT_ATOMS: atom_id res chain seq x y z
N MET A 1 -9.01 -5.22 -6.82
CA MET A 1 -10.43 -5.64 -6.78
C MET A 1 -10.80 -6.22 -5.42
N ALA A 2 -9.96 -7.01 -4.75
CA ALA A 2 -10.24 -7.50 -3.40
C ALA A 2 -10.35 -6.38 -2.35
N ASP A 3 -9.54 -5.31 -2.46
CA ASP A 3 -9.42 -4.29 -1.42
C ASP A 3 -10.75 -3.57 -1.09
N ARG A 4 -11.50 -3.14 -2.12
CA ARG A 4 -12.81 -2.49 -1.93
C ARG A 4 -13.89 -3.44 -1.43
N LEU A 5 -13.83 -4.71 -1.80
CA LEU A 5 -14.79 -5.71 -1.32
C LEU A 5 -14.52 -6.05 0.16
N THR A 6 -13.25 -6.18 0.54
CA THR A 6 -12.84 -6.35 1.94
C THR A 6 -13.22 -5.13 2.77
N GLU A 7 -12.98 -3.92 2.26
CA GLU A 7 -13.38 -2.67 2.94
C GLU A 7 -14.90 -2.57 3.12
N LEU A 8 -15.68 -3.00 2.13
CA LEU A 8 -17.14 -3.09 2.25
C LEU A 8 -17.56 -4.09 3.33
N GLN A 9 -16.89 -5.24 3.40
CA GLN A 9 -17.15 -6.24 4.44
C GLN A 9 -16.85 -5.68 5.83
N ASP A 10 -15.73 -4.98 5.99
CA ASP A 10 -15.34 -4.36 7.27
C ASP A 10 -16.33 -3.25 7.67
N ALA A 11 -16.78 -2.43 6.72
CA ALA A 11 -17.79 -1.40 6.98
C ALA A 11 -19.15 -1.98 7.40
N ILE A 12 -19.57 -3.11 6.80
CA ILE A 12 -20.79 -3.82 7.19
C ILE A 12 -20.67 -4.41 8.59
N ASN A 13 -19.52 -5.03 8.91
CA ASN A 13 -19.26 -5.56 10.25
C ASN A 13 -19.30 -4.44 11.30
N LEU A 14 -18.63 -3.32 11.02
CA LEU A 14 -18.64 -2.14 11.87
C LEU A 14 -20.06 -1.58 12.07
N GLN A 15 -20.89 -1.57 11.02
CA GLN A 15 -22.29 -1.14 11.14
C GLN A 15 -23.10 -2.05 12.06
N ALA A 16 -22.87 -3.37 11.99
CA ALA A 16 -23.53 -4.32 12.88
C ALA A 16 -23.11 -4.10 14.35
N GLU A 17 -21.83 -3.85 14.61
CA GLU A 17 -21.34 -3.50 15.94
C GLU A 17 -21.94 -2.18 16.44
N ASN A 18 -22.00 -1.14 15.61
CA ASN A 18 -22.61 0.14 15.95
C ASN A 18 -24.08 -0.03 16.36
N LEU A 19 -24.84 -0.83 15.62
CA LEU A 19 -26.25 -1.12 15.94
C LEU A 19 -26.37 -1.92 17.24
N GLY A 20 -25.55 -2.95 17.44
CA GLY A 20 -25.56 -3.77 18.65
C GLY A 20 -25.21 -2.97 19.91
N ASN A 21 -24.15 -2.15 19.83
CA ASN A 21 -23.72 -1.28 20.91
C ASN A 21 -24.77 -0.22 21.22
N ALA A 22 -25.38 0.39 20.20
CA ALA A 22 -26.45 1.36 20.37
C ALA A 22 -27.64 0.75 21.11
N VAL A 23 -28.11 -0.42 20.69
CA VAL A 23 -29.23 -1.12 21.34
C VAL A 23 -28.90 -1.46 22.80
N GLY A 24 -27.71 -2.00 23.06
CA GLY A 24 -27.29 -2.35 24.42
C GLY A 24 -27.27 -1.16 25.37
N VAL A 25 -26.65 -0.05 24.94
CA VAL A 25 -26.55 1.17 25.76
C VAL A 25 -27.92 1.84 25.93
N ILE A 26 -28.73 1.93 24.86
CA ILE A 26 -30.07 2.53 24.95
C ILE A 26 -30.96 1.72 25.89
N GLN A 27 -30.90 0.38 25.85
CA GLN A 27 -31.66 -0.47 26.77
C GLN A 27 -31.19 -0.34 28.22
N GLN A 28 -29.88 -0.26 28.46
CA GLN A 28 -29.33 -0.06 29.81
C GLN A 28 -29.76 1.29 30.40
N LEU A 29 -29.89 2.31 29.56
CA LEU A 29 -30.30 3.66 29.96
C LEU A 29 -31.81 3.88 29.88
N ALA A 30 -32.57 2.90 29.37
CA ALA A 30 -34.01 3.03 29.17
C ALA A 30 -34.72 3.13 30.51
N GLN A 31 -35.48 4.22 30.70
CA GLN A 31 -36.35 4.35 31.85
C GLN A 31 -37.60 3.49 31.63
N PRO A 32 -38.02 2.71 32.64
CA PRO A 32 -39.24 1.93 32.52
C PRO A 32 -40.45 2.86 32.38
N SER A 33 -41.25 2.63 31.34
CA SER A 33 -42.44 3.43 31.08
C SER A 33 -43.58 3.01 32.00
N LEU A 34 -44.19 3.98 32.68
CA LEU A 34 -45.39 3.75 33.48
C LEU A 34 -46.61 4.13 32.65
N PHE A 35 -47.36 3.12 32.20
CA PHE A 35 -48.69 3.35 31.64
C PHE A 35 -49.61 3.93 32.72
N ARG A 36 -50.23 5.08 32.43
CA ARG A 36 -51.11 5.81 33.36
C ARG A 36 -52.23 4.93 33.94
N GLU A 37 -52.71 3.96 33.16
CA GLU A 37 -53.76 3.00 33.54
C GLU A 37 -53.31 1.97 34.58
N LEU A 38 -52.02 1.61 34.60
CA LEU A 38 -51.42 0.65 35.52
C LEU A 38 -50.77 1.33 36.74
N ASN A 39 -50.86 2.65 36.83
CA ASN A 39 -50.25 3.48 37.87
C ASN A 39 -51.32 3.87 38.90
N HIS A 40 -51.83 2.88 39.64
CA HIS A 40 -52.91 3.06 40.61
C HIS A 40 -52.54 4.13 41.66
N ASN A 41 -53.09 5.33 41.50
CA ASN A 41 -52.91 6.51 42.36
C ASN A 41 -51.45 7.00 42.54
N GLY A 42 -50.57 6.76 41.57
CA GLY A 42 -49.17 7.22 41.62
C GLY A 42 -48.32 6.54 42.71
N ARG A 43 -48.79 5.43 43.30
CA ARG A 43 -48.00 4.66 44.28
C ARG A 43 -46.71 4.11 43.66
N ARG A 44 -46.80 3.52 42.46
CA ARG A 44 -45.64 2.92 41.79
C ARG A 44 -44.63 3.97 41.35
N GLU A 45 -45.09 5.10 40.84
CA GLU A 45 -44.23 6.24 40.51
C GLU A 45 -43.47 6.78 41.74
N LYS A 46 -44.13 6.89 42.90
CA LYS A 46 -43.48 7.31 44.15
C LYS A 46 -42.51 6.28 44.72
N GLU A 47 -42.87 4.99 44.68
CA GLU A 47 -41.96 3.90 45.08
C GLU A 47 -40.70 3.85 44.20
N TRP A 48 -40.83 4.14 42.91
CA TRP A 48 -39.71 4.13 41.96
C TRP A 48 -38.83 5.36 42.11
N ALA A 49 -39.43 6.54 42.31
CA ALA A 49 -38.72 7.80 42.54
C ALA A 49 -37.97 7.87 43.89
N SER A 50 -38.38 7.07 44.88
CA SER A 50 -37.70 6.95 46.18
C SER A 50 -36.57 5.92 46.20
N ASN A 51 -36.33 5.17 45.11
CA ASN A 51 -35.25 4.18 45.06
C ASN A 51 -33.90 4.85 44.69
N PRO A 52 -32.88 4.82 45.57
CA PRO A 52 -31.60 5.48 45.35
C PRO A 52 -30.83 5.00 44.11
N GLU A 53 -30.94 3.71 43.74
CA GLU A 53 -30.30 3.17 42.53
C GLU A 53 -30.88 3.79 41.25
N PHE A 54 -32.20 4.02 41.22
CA PHE A 54 -32.87 4.67 40.09
C PHE A 54 -32.53 6.15 39.99
N GLN A 55 -32.42 6.85 41.13
CA GLN A 55 -31.97 8.24 41.16
C GLN A 55 -30.54 8.40 40.65
N ALA A 56 -29.65 7.46 40.96
CA ALA A 56 -28.30 7.43 40.41
C ALA A 56 -28.30 7.20 38.88
N LEU A 57 -29.20 6.36 38.37
CA LEU A 57 -29.36 6.10 36.93
C LEU A 57 -29.89 7.35 36.19
N LEU A 58 -30.85 8.08 36.78
CA LEU A 58 -31.37 9.35 36.27
C LEU A 58 -30.32 10.49 36.31
N GLN A 59 -29.49 10.55 37.34
CA GLN A 59 -28.38 11.52 37.42
C GLN A 59 -27.30 11.23 36.35
N SER A 60 -27.06 9.96 36.03
CA SER A 60 -26.13 9.56 34.96
C SER A 60 -26.62 9.87 33.54
N GLN A 61 -27.92 10.11 33.33
CA GLN A 61 -28.48 10.51 32.03
C GLN A 61 -28.16 11.97 31.65
N SER A 62 -27.60 12.77 32.56
CA SER A 62 -27.53 14.23 32.41
C SER A 62 -26.42 14.78 31.51
N GLN A 63 -25.64 13.96 30.76
CA GLN A 63 -24.49 14.54 30.05
C GLN A 63 -24.20 14.15 28.60
N GLU A 64 -24.75 13.09 28.03
CA GLU A 64 -24.54 12.82 26.60
C GLU A 64 -25.77 12.16 25.99
N ASP A 65 -26.35 12.78 24.97
CA ASP A 65 -27.42 12.18 24.16
C ASP A 65 -26.81 11.04 23.32
N ASN A 66 -26.53 9.92 24.00
CA ASN A 66 -25.91 8.73 23.42
C ASN A 66 -26.73 8.22 22.23
N ALA A 67 -28.06 8.36 22.29
CA ALA A 67 -28.93 8.04 21.19
C ALA A 67 -28.59 8.89 19.95
N HIS A 68 -28.39 10.20 20.12
CA HIS A 68 -27.96 11.07 19.03
C HIS A 68 -26.57 10.70 18.50
N LYS A 69 -25.59 10.42 19.38
CA LYS A 69 -24.24 9.99 18.96
C LYS A 69 -24.28 8.69 18.15
N PHE A 70 -25.02 7.69 18.60
CA PHE A 70 -25.20 6.44 17.86
C PHE A 70 -25.91 6.69 16.53
N ALA A 71 -26.95 7.52 16.50
CA ALA A 71 -27.64 7.87 15.26
C ALA A 71 -26.70 8.50 14.23
N VAL A 72 -25.82 9.42 14.66
CA VAL A 72 -24.79 10.01 13.81
C VAL A 72 -23.84 8.94 13.29
N THR A 73 -23.25 8.12 14.16
CA THR A 73 -22.28 7.09 13.77
C THR A 73 -22.89 6.07 12.80
N ILE A 74 -24.09 5.57 13.09
CA ILE A 74 -24.86 4.64 12.24
C ILE A 74 -25.13 5.27 10.87
N ALA A 75 -25.53 6.55 10.83
CA ALA A 75 -25.81 7.23 9.57
C ALA A 75 -24.55 7.47 8.74
N THR A 76 -23.44 7.84 9.38
CA THR A 76 -22.16 8.04 8.70
C THR A 76 -21.61 6.75 8.11
N THR A 77 -21.66 5.65 8.87
CA THR A 77 -21.17 4.36 8.40
C THR A 77 -22.09 3.79 7.32
N ALA A 78 -23.41 3.99 7.42
CA ALA A 78 -24.33 3.67 6.32
C ALA A 78 -24.00 4.46 5.04
N LYS A 79 -23.63 5.75 5.16
CA LYS A 79 -23.22 6.55 4.00
C LYS A 79 -21.91 6.06 3.40
N GLN A 80 -20.96 5.63 4.23
CA GLN A 80 -19.71 5.03 3.76
C GLN A 80 -19.96 3.74 2.97
N ILE A 81 -20.86 2.87 3.46
CA ILE A 81 -21.28 1.65 2.74
C ILE A 81 -21.85 2.02 1.37
N GLU A 82 -22.74 3.01 1.30
CA GLU A 82 -23.31 3.48 0.03
C GLU A 82 -22.23 3.97 -0.95
N LEU A 83 -21.26 4.76 -0.46
CA LEU A 83 -20.14 5.23 -1.28
C LEU A 83 -19.26 4.07 -1.77
N LEU A 84 -19.01 3.07 -0.91
CA LEU A 84 -18.24 1.89 -1.30
C LEU A 84 -18.94 1.10 -2.38
N ILE A 85 -20.25 0.87 -2.26
CA ILE A 85 -21.07 0.22 -3.29
C ILE A 85 -20.99 0.96 -4.62
N ASN A 86 -21.18 2.29 -4.60
CA ASN A 86 -21.10 3.13 -5.79
C ASN A 86 -19.69 3.19 -6.41
N SER A 87 -18.65 2.87 -5.63
CA SER A 87 -17.27 2.82 -6.10
C SER A 87 -16.87 1.46 -6.67
N LEU A 88 -17.72 0.44 -6.54
CA LEU A 88 -17.44 -0.86 -7.12
C LEU A 88 -17.41 -0.74 -8.65
N PRO A 89 -16.45 -1.41 -9.32
CA PRO A 89 -16.44 -1.46 -10.78
C PRO A 89 -17.74 -2.12 -11.26
N ALA A 90 -18.35 -1.57 -12.29
CA ALA A 90 -19.63 -2.05 -12.81
C ALA A 90 -19.61 -3.56 -13.07
N GLU A 91 -20.57 -4.27 -12.48
CA GLU A 91 -20.74 -5.73 -12.57
C GLU A 91 -21.29 -6.18 -13.94
N GLU A 92 -21.54 -5.22 -14.84
CA GLU A 92 -22.21 -5.43 -16.14
C GLU A 92 -21.25 -5.72 -17.31
N ALA A 93 -19.95 -5.79 -17.07
CA ALA A 93 -19.06 -6.41 -18.05
C ALA A 93 -19.35 -7.92 -18.05
N SER A 94 -20.13 -8.39 -19.02
CA SER A 94 -20.21 -9.83 -19.34
C SER A 94 -18.81 -10.45 -19.20
N LEU A 95 -18.70 -11.59 -18.51
CA LEU A 95 -17.43 -12.31 -18.32
C LEU A 95 -16.67 -12.45 -19.64
N GLU A 96 -17.38 -12.58 -20.76
CA GLU A 96 -16.84 -12.63 -22.11
C GLU A 96 -16.19 -11.31 -22.58
N LEU A 97 -16.81 -10.16 -22.28
CA LEU A 97 -16.23 -8.84 -22.55
C LEU A 97 -14.98 -8.62 -21.68
N GLN A 98 -15.02 -9.02 -20.42
CA GLN A 98 -13.87 -8.89 -19.52
C GLN A 98 -12.70 -9.77 -19.98
N ASP A 99 -12.97 -11.00 -20.43
CA ASP A 99 -11.94 -11.89 -20.98
C ASP A 99 -11.33 -11.31 -22.26
N GLU A 100 -12.15 -10.78 -23.18
CA GLU A 100 -11.65 -10.16 -24.41
C GLU A 100 -10.80 -8.91 -24.12
N VAL A 101 -11.25 -8.03 -23.22
CA VAL A 101 -10.45 -6.86 -22.78
C VAL A 101 -9.13 -7.31 -22.14
N THR A 102 -9.16 -8.36 -21.31
CA THR A 102 -7.96 -8.93 -20.68
C THR A 102 -7.00 -9.48 -21.74
N ARG A 103 -7.53 -10.18 -22.74
CA ARG A 103 -6.75 -10.74 -23.85
C ARG A 103 -6.09 -9.66 -24.69
N GLN A 104 -6.81 -8.58 -24.99
CA GLN A 104 -6.28 -7.42 -25.70
C GLN A 104 -5.15 -6.75 -24.90
N LEU A 105 -5.38 -6.52 -23.60
CA LEU A 105 -4.36 -5.94 -22.72
C LEU A 105 -3.09 -6.82 -22.65
N LEU A 106 -3.25 -8.14 -22.55
CA LEU A 106 -2.12 -9.08 -22.57
C LEU A 106 -1.38 -9.07 -23.90
N SER A 107 -2.09 -8.97 -25.03
CA SER A 107 -1.50 -8.84 -26.35
C SER A 107 -0.65 -7.58 -26.44
N ASP A 108 -1.17 -6.44 -25.99
CA ASP A 108 -0.46 -5.17 -26.06
C ASP A 108 0.73 -5.12 -25.12
N TYR A 109 0.59 -5.68 -23.91
CA TYR A 109 1.71 -5.87 -22.99
C TYR A 109 2.82 -6.71 -23.62
N ARG A 110 2.47 -7.82 -24.30
CA ARG A 110 3.45 -8.66 -25.01
C ARG A 110 4.16 -7.92 -26.13
N LYS A 111 3.43 -7.14 -26.93
CA LYS A 111 4.02 -6.31 -28.00
C LYS A 111 5.01 -5.30 -27.42
N GLU A 112 4.63 -4.60 -26.36
CA GLU A 112 5.48 -3.58 -25.74
C GLU A 112 6.71 -4.21 -25.06
N SER A 113 6.53 -5.35 -24.38
CA SER A 113 7.63 -6.14 -23.82
C SER A 113 8.61 -6.59 -24.91
N ALA A 114 8.13 -7.06 -26.06
CA ALA A 114 8.98 -7.44 -27.18
C ALA A 114 9.79 -6.25 -27.73
N LYS A 115 9.19 -5.05 -27.83
CA LYS A 115 9.93 -3.82 -28.21
C LYS A 115 11.02 -3.51 -27.19
N LEU A 116 10.72 -3.61 -25.90
CA LEU A 116 11.69 -3.35 -24.83
C LEU A 116 12.88 -4.33 -24.90
N VAL A 117 12.59 -5.63 -25.03
CA VAL A 117 13.64 -6.66 -25.19
C VAL A 117 14.48 -6.37 -26.42
N HIS A 118 13.84 -6.04 -27.54
CA HIS A 118 14.56 -5.68 -28.76
C HIS A 118 15.49 -4.47 -28.55
N LEU A 119 15.01 -3.42 -27.89
CA LEU A 119 15.80 -2.22 -27.60
C LEU A 119 17.01 -2.54 -26.72
N ILE A 120 16.81 -3.34 -25.67
CA ILE A 120 17.87 -3.74 -24.75
C ILE A 120 18.92 -4.59 -25.47
N THR A 121 18.50 -5.66 -26.13
CA THR A 121 19.41 -6.61 -26.76
C THR A 121 20.10 -6.04 -28.00
N LYS A 122 19.37 -5.37 -28.90
CA LYS A 122 19.98 -4.88 -30.14
C LYS A 122 20.70 -3.55 -29.97
N SER A 123 20.18 -2.65 -29.14
CA SER A 123 20.70 -1.28 -29.11
C SER A 123 21.67 -1.07 -27.94
N PHE A 124 21.29 -1.48 -26.72
CA PHE A 124 22.11 -1.25 -25.54
C PHE A 124 23.26 -2.24 -25.45
N GLN A 125 23.00 -3.54 -25.61
CA GLN A 125 24.05 -4.55 -25.52
C GLN A 125 25.12 -4.37 -26.61
N THR A 126 24.73 -4.04 -27.85
CA THR A 126 25.69 -3.78 -28.93
C THR A 126 26.53 -2.53 -28.67
N ARG A 127 25.93 -1.44 -28.18
CA ARG A 127 26.69 -0.23 -27.80
C ARG A 127 27.64 -0.51 -26.64
N LEU A 128 27.16 -1.21 -25.62
CA LEU A 128 27.98 -1.58 -24.47
C LEU A 128 29.16 -2.48 -24.89
N SER A 129 28.94 -3.42 -25.81
CA SER A 129 29.99 -4.26 -26.36
C SER A 129 31.06 -3.45 -27.09
N LYS A 130 30.66 -2.43 -27.88
CA LYS A 130 31.61 -1.53 -28.55
C LYS A 130 32.42 -0.72 -27.56
N VAL A 131 31.76 -0.17 -26.53
CA VAL A 131 32.45 0.57 -25.46
C VAL A 131 33.46 -0.32 -24.76
N ARG A 132 33.08 -1.56 -24.40
CA ARG A 132 34.00 -2.54 -23.80
C ARG A 132 35.19 -2.85 -24.70
N GLN A 133 34.97 -3.05 -26.00
CA GLN A 133 36.05 -3.32 -26.94
C GLN A 133 37.03 -2.13 -27.04
N LEU A 134 36.53 -0.89 -27.07
CA LEU A 134 37.39 0.29 -27.10
C LEU A 134 38.20 0.43 -25.81
N LEU A 135 37.59 0.17 -24.65
CA LEU A 135 38.30 0.17 -23.36
C LEU A 135 39.40 -0.89 -23.32
N SER A 136 39.15 -2.10 -23.84
CA SER A 136 40.18 -3.15 -23.94
C SER A 136 41.34 -2.74 -24.83
N LYS A 137 41.07 -2.13 -25.99
CA LYS A 137 42.13 -1.61 -26.87
C LYS A 137 42.96 -0.52 -26.21
N ILE A 138 42.33 0.39 -25.46
CA ILE A 138 43.04 1.42 -24.70
C ILE A 138 43.95 0.77 -23.67
N ALA A 139 43.45 -0.23 -22.93
CA ALA A 139 44.24 -0.95 -21.94
C ALA A 139 45.43 -1.70 -22.58
N GLU A 140 45.23 -2.36 -23.72
CA GLU A 140 46.30 -3.04 -24.47
C GLU A 140 47.38 -2.06 -24.94
N VAL A 141 46.99 -0.92 -25.52
CA VAL A 141 47.94 0.11 -25.94
C VAL A 141 48.70 0.67 -24.75
N GLN A 142 48.03 0.95 -23.63
CA GLN A 142 48.69 1.44 -22.41
C GLN A 142 49.69 0.43 -21.83
N LEU A 143 49.39 -0.86 -21.88
CA LEU A 143 50.33 -1.91 -21.47
C LEU A 143 51.52 -1.99 -22.42
N LEU A 144 51.28 -1.97 -23.74
CA LEU A 144 52.35 -1.98 -24.76
C LEU A 144 53.27 -0.76 -24.62
N THR A 145 52.71 0.43 -24.43
CA THR A 145 53.51 1.65 -24.22
C THR A 145 54.41 1.49 -23.00
N ARG A 146 53.90 0.97 -21.88
CA ARG A 146 54.71 0.73 -20.67
C ARG A 146 55.79 -0.33 -20.88
N THR A 147 55.52 -1.41 -21.62
CA THR A 147 56.54 -2.42 -21.90
C THR A 147 57.65 -1.86 -22.77
N LEU A 148 57.30 -1.08 -23.81
CA LEU A 148 58.27 -0.42 -24.67
C LEU A 148 59.10 0.63 -23.92
N GLU A 149 58.47 1.41 -23.04
CA GLU A 149 59.20 2.36 -22.16
C GLU A 149 60.22 1.63 -21.27
N ASN A 150 59.85 0.48 -20.71
CA ASN A 150 60.76 -0.34 -19.91
C ASN A 150 61.88 -0.97 -20.73
N GLU A 151 61.60 -1.43 -21.96
CA GLU A 151 62.61 -1.99 -22.87
C GLU A 151 63.60 -0.91 -23.31
N VAL A 152 63.13 0.28 -23.70
CA VAL A 152 64.00 1.42 -24.03
C VAL A 152 64.87 1.82 -22.84
N TYR A 153 64.32 1.82 -21.63
CA TYR A 153 65.10 2.08 -20.41
C TYR A 153 66.19 1.03 -20.19
N ASN A 154 65.89 -0.25 -20.38
CA ASN A 154 66.85 -1.34 -20.24
C ASN A 154 67.94 -1.32 -21.33
N ASP A 155 67.58 -1.04 -22.58
CA ASP A 155 68.53 -0.93 -23.69
C ASP A 155 69.48 0.26 -23.49
N PHE A 156 68.98 1.39 -22.99
CA PHE A 156 69.83 2.54 -22.66
C PHE A 156 70.81 2.24 -21.52
N TYR A 157 70.36 1.47 -20.51
CA TYR A 157 71.18 1.06 -19.37
C TYR A 157 72.25 0.02 -19.78
N ASN A 158 71.90 -0.94 -20.64
CA ASN A 158 72.83 -1.93 -21.17
C ASN A 158 73.85 -1.32 -22.14
N ALA A 159 73.44 -0.36 -22.99
CA ALA A 159 74.36 0.35 -23.88
C ALA A 159 75.37 1.24 -23.15
N THR A 160 75.02 1.75 -21.96
CA THR A 160 75.93 2.55 -21.12
C THR A 160 76.84 1.70 -20.21
N THR A 161 76.50 0.43 -19.97
CA THR A 161 77.34 -0.52 -19.20
C THR A 161 78.16 -1.48 -20.07
N GLY A 162 77.85 -1.62 -21.36
CA GLY A 162 78.56 -2.49 -22.30
C GLY A 162 79.94 -2.02 -22.76
N ASP A 163 80.37 -0.80 -22.41
CA ASP A 163 81.67 -0.22 -22.79
C ASP A 163 82.74 -0.30 -21.68
N VAL A 164 82.50 -1.03 -20.58
CA VAL A 164 83.44 -1.08 -19.43
C VAL A 164 84.38 -2.30 -19.42
N ASP A 165 84.13 -3.34 -20.22
CA ASP A 165 85.02 -4.52 -20.26
C ASP A 165 85.75 -4.67 -21.60
N SER A 166 86.64 -3.73 -21.91
CA SER A 166 87.86 -3.97 -22.72
C SER A 166 88.75 -2.73 -22.75
N ASN A 167 89.57 -2.54 -21.71
CA ASN A 167 90.97 -2.18 -21.92
C ASN A 167 91.79 -2.40 -20.66
N ASP A 168 92.73 -3.32 -20.82
CA ASP A 168 93.95 -3.57 -20.05
C ASP A 168 94.49 -2.36 -19.27
N TYR A 169 94.76 -2.56 -17.97
CA TYR A 169 96.12 -2.57 -17.37
C TYR A 169 96.07 -2.82 -15.85
#